data_AF-A0AA40HCT7-F1
#
_entry.id   AF-A0AA40HCT7-F1
#
_cell.length_a   1.000
_cell.length_b   1.000
_cell.length_c   1.000
_cell.angle_alpha   90.00
_cell.angle_beta   90.00
_cell.angle_gamma   90.00
#
_symmetry.space_group_name_H-M   'P 1'
#
loop_
_entity.id
_entity.type
_entity.pdbx_description
1 polymer ?
#
loop_
_entity_poly.entity_id
_entity_poly.type
_entity_poly.pdbx_seq_one_letter_code
_entity_poly.pdbx_strand_id
1 'polypeptide(L)'
;MEEYSIATQVWKLSSCDMCELARNSVLMSGFSHKVPPLALPASAGKSRGPGARPPSPAAACRCPHPLQVKSHWLGPNYTKEGPEGNDIRRTNVPDIRVGYRHETLCQELALITQAVQSETLETIPEEPGLTMSPGPQ
;
A
#
# COMPACT_ATOMS: atom_id res chain seq x y z
N MET A 1 -20.68 7.35 11.22
CA MET A 1 -21.03 8.75 10.87
C MET A 1 -20.92 9.67 12.08
N GLU A 2 -21.49 9.33 13.23
CA GLU A 2 -21.41 10.16 14.44
C GLU A 2 -19.97 10.44 14.90
N GLU A 3 -19.12 9.42 14.93
CA GLU A 3 -17.69 9.57 15.28
C GLU A 3 -16.96 10.53 14.34
N TYR A 4 -17.27 10.46 13.05
CA TYR A 4 -16.72 11.32 12.02
C TYR A 4 -17.16 12.78 12.23
N SER A 5 -18.42 13.00 12.60
CA SER A 5 -18.96 14.33 12.91
C SER A 5 -18.30 14.95 14.13
N ILE A 6 -18.12 14.17 15.20
CA ILE A 6 -17.45 14.64 16.43
C ILE A 6 -15.97 14.97 16.13
N ALA A 7 -15.26 14.09 15.44
CA ALA A 7 -13.87 14.31 15.06
C ALA A 7 -13.70 15.58 14.21
N THR A 8 -14.60 15.82 13.25
CA THR A 8 -14.62 17.04 12.45
C THR A 8 -14.72 18.30 13.30
N GLN A 9 -15.59 18.30 14.32
CA GLN A 9 -15.79 19.44 15.22
C GLN A 9 -14.60 19.67 16.15
N VAL A 10 -14.06 18.59 16.73
CA VAL A 10 -12.98 18.67 17.73
C VAL A 10 -11.64 19.00 17.06
N TRP A 11 -11.33 18.40 15.90
CA TRP A 11 -10.03 18.50 15.24
C TRP A 11 -10.04 19.45 14.04
N LYS A 12 -11.17 20.12 13.78
CA LYS A 12 -11.35 21.06 12.66
C LYS A 12 -11.00 20.43 11.31
N LEU A 13 -11.39 19.17 11.12
CA LEU A 13 -11.11 18.45 9.87
C LEU A 13 -11.94 19.01 8.72
N SER A 14 -11.34 19.10 7.54
CA SER A 14 -12.05 19.47 6.32
C SER A 14 -12.81 18.27 5.73
N SER A 15 -13.70 18.52 4.77
CA SER A 15 -14.33 17.43 4.00
C SER A 15 -13.31 16.53 3.31
N CYS A 16 -12.21 17.12 2.83
CA CYS A 16 -11.09 16.42 2.21
C CYS A 16 -10.40 15.46 3.20
N ASP A 17 -10.22 15.88 4.46
CA ASP A 17 -9.69 15.01 5.53
C ASP A 17 -10.61 13.82 5.81
N MET A 18 -11.93 14.06 5.92
CA MET A 18 -12.89 13.00 6.19
C MET A 18 -12.97 11.98 5.06
N CYS A 19 -12.94 12.44 3.81
CA CYS A 19 -12.90 11.58 2.64
C CYS A 19 -11.62 10.75 2.59
N GLU A 20 -10.48 11.35 2.94
CA GLU A 20 -9.22 10.62 3.00
C GLU A 20 -9.22 9.54 4.11
N LEU A 21 -9.71 9.87 5.30
CA LEU A 21 -9.86 8.90 6.39
C LEU A 21 -10.76 7.73 5.99
N ALA A 22 -11.90 8.02 5.35
CA ALA A 22 -12.82 7.00 4.87
C ALA A 22 -12.17 6.12 3.79
N ARG A 23 -11.47 6.72 2.81
CA ARG A 23 -10.71 6.02 1.76
C ARG A 23 -9.71 5.05 2.37
N ASN A 24 -8.90 5.53 3.31
CA ASN A 24 -7.86 4.72 3.95
C ASN A 24 -8.45 3.61 4.83
N SER A 25 -9.61 3.84 5.46
CA SER A 25 -10.32 2.80 6.22
C SER A 25 -10.72 1.62 5.33
N VAL A 26 -11.20 1.89 4.09
CA VAL A 26 -11.49 0.83 3.13
C VAL A 26 -10.21 0.14 2.67
N LEU A 27 -9.13 0.88 2.44
CA LEU A 27 -7.84 0.32 2.03
C LEU A 27 -7.27 -0.64 3.09
N MET A 28 -7.35 -0.26 4.36
CA MET A 28 -6.83 -1.02 5.52
C MET A 28 -7.74 -2.17 5.96
N SER A 29 -9.01 -2.18 5.53
CA SER A 29 -9.95 -3.25 5.89
C SER A 29 -9.50 -4.63 5.42
N GLY A 30 -10.05 -5.70 6.03
CA GLY A 30 -9.81 -7.08 5.63
C GLY A 30 -10.54 -7.54 4.35
N PHE A 31 -11.14 -6.64 3.57
CA PHE A 31 -11.84 -7.02 2.34
C PHE A 31 -10.88 -7.60 1.29
N SER A 32 -11.33 -8.64 0.58
CA SER A 32 -10.49 -9.34 -0.40
C SER A 32 -10.01 -8.44 -1.54
N HIS A 33 -8.72 -8.53 -1.85
CA HIS A 33 -8.12 -7.96 -3.05
C HIS A 33 -8.25 -8.98 -4.18
N LYS A 34 -9.06 -8.70 -5.21
CA LYS A 34 -8.95 -9.44 -6.47
C LYS A 34 -7.91 -8.73 -7.34
N VAL A 35 -6.64 -9.07 -7.19
CA VAL A 35 -5.69 -8.90 -8.30
C VAL A 35 -6.11 -9.92 -9.36
N PRO A 36 -6.42 -9.52 -10.61
CA PRO A 36 -6.50 -10.49 -11.70
C PRO A 36 -5.20 -11.30 -11.65
N PRO A 37 -5.26 -12.65 -11.73
CA PRO A 37 -4.03 -13.40 -11.85
C PRO A 37 -3.33 -12.83 -13.08
N LEU A 38 -2.08 -12.37 -12.89
CA LEU A 38 -1.16 -12.22 -14.01
C LEU A 38 -1.32 -13.50 -14.82
N ALA A 39 -1.75 -13.37 -16.07
CA ALA A 39 -1.95 -14.49 -16.96
C ALA A 39 -0.59 -15.17 -17.15
N LEU A 40 -0.30 -16.18 -16.33
CA LEU A 40 0.72 -17.15 -16.66
C LEU A 40 0.29 -17.77 -17.99
N PRO A 41 1.18 -17.87 -18.99
CA PRO A 41 0.82 -18.52 -20.24
C PRO A 41 0.63 -20.01 -19.94
N ALA A 42 -0.62 -20.46 -19.89
CA ALA A 42 -0.92 -21.88 -19.79
C ALA A 42 -0.70 -22.53 -21.15
N SER A 43 0.57 -22.72 -21.52
CA SER A 43 0.96 -23.80 -22.41
C SER A 43 0.83 -25.12 -21.64
N ALA A 44 -0.28 -25.82 -21.80
CA ALA A 44 -0.36 -27.24 -21.49
C ALA A 44 -1.58 -27.86 -22.19
N GLY A 45 -1.33 -28.56 -23.29
CA GLY A 45 -2.30 -29.46 -23.89
C GLY A 45 -2.74 -30.51 -22.87
N LYS A 46 -4.05 -30.71 -22.76
CA LYS A 46 -4.61 -31.94 -22.19
C LYS A 46 -5.89 -32.28 -22.96
N SER A 47 -5.80 -33.34 -23.76
CA SER A 47 -6.90 -34.02 -24.42
C SER A 47 -8.03 -34.33 -23.45
N ARG A 48 -9.23 -33.79 -23.69
CA ARG A 48 -10.44 -34.15 -22.93
C ARG A 48 -10.99 -35.48 -23.47
N GLY A 49 -10.96 -36.53 -22.65
CA GLY A 49 -11.74 -37.74 -22.88
C GLY A 49 -13.23 -37.51 -22.59
N PRO A 50 -14.15 -38.28 -23.20
CA PRO A 50 -15.58 -38.12 -23.01
C PRO A 50 -15.98 -38.82 -21.70
N GLY A 51 -16.34 -38.06 -20.67
CA GLY A 51 -16.76 -38.66 -19.39
C GLY A 51 -16.50 -37.81 -18.14
N ALA A 52 -15.93 -36.61 -18.26
CA ALA A 52 -15.83 -35.70 -17.12
C ALA A 52 -17.23 -35.20 -16.75
N ARG A 53 -17.72 -35.67 -15.60
CA ARG A 53 -18.94 -35.18 -14.94
C ARG A 53 -18.81 -33.65 -14.81
N PRO A 54 -19.85 -32.86 -15.17
CA PRO A 54 -19.80 -31.43 -14.92
C PRO A 54 -19.54 -31.21 -13.42
N PRO A 55 -18.69 -30.23 -13.03
CA PRO A 55 -18.50 -29.94 -11.62
C PRO A 55 -19.87 -29.65 -10.99
N SER A 56 -20.12 -30.32 -9.86
CA SER A 56 -21.35 -30.19 -9.07
C SER A 56 -21.69 -28.72 -8.81
N PRO A 57 -22.98 -28.30 -8.85
CA PRO A 57 -23.39 -26.89 -8.68
C PRO A 57 -23.10 -26.33 -7.28
N ALA A 58 -22.45 -27.10 -6.39
CA ALA A 58 -21.98 -26.64 -5.09
C ALA A 58 -20.95 -25.48 -5.15
N ALA A 59 -20.41 -25.14 -6.33
CA ALA A 59 -19.57 -23.95 -6.52
C ALA A 59 -20.37 -22.67 -6.88
N ALA A 60 -21.69 -22.76 -7.06
CA ALA A 60 -22.56 -21.63 -7.39
C ALA A 60 -23.55 -21.37 -6.26
N CYS A 61 -23.05 -21.18 -5.04
CA CYS A 61 -23.87 -20.63 -3.98
C CYS A 61 -24.22 -19.19 -4.39
N ARG A 62 -25.49 -18.94 -4.73
CA ARG A 62 -26.06 -17.60 -4.98
C ARG A 62 -26.20 -16.81 -3.68
N CYS A 63 -25.08 -16.64 -3.01
CA CYS A 63 -24.86 -15.55 -2.07
C CYS A 63 -24.07 -14.49 -2.85
N PRO A 64 -24.36 -13.18 -2.72
CA PRO A 64 -23.52 -12.16 -3.36
C PRO A 64 -22.13 -12.22 -2.73
N HIS A 65 -21.22 -12.97 -3.36
CA HIS A 65 -19.90 -13.23 -2.79
C HIS A 65 -19.07 -11.93 -2.76
N PRO A 66 -18.52 -11.55 -1.60
CA PRO A 66 -17.93 -10.24 -1.29
C PRO A 66 -16.50 -10.07 -1.84
N LEU A 67 -16.27 -10.47 -3.10
CA LEU A 67 -14.90 -10.66 -3.60
C LEU A 67 -14.25 -9.40 -4.21
N GLN A 68 -14.97 -8.30 -4.37
CA GLN A 68 -14.46 -7.09 -5.04
C GLN A 68 -14.92 -5.78 -4.36
N VAL A 69 -15.02 -5.77 -3.04
CA VAL A 69 -15.49 -4.61 -2.28
C VAL A 69 -14.53 -3.42 -2.43
N LYS A 70 -13.21 -3.62 -2.28
CA LYS A 70 -12.22 -2.53 -2.36
C LYS A 70 -12.21 -1.86 -3.74
N SER A 71 -12.19 -2.63 -4.81
CA SER A 71 -12.20 -2.09 -6.17
C SER A 71 -13.49 -1.32 -6.49
N HIS A 72 -14.62 -1.76 -5.95
CA HIS A 72 -15.89 -1.04 -6.07
C HIS A 72 -15.86 0.31 -5.34
N TRP A 73 -15.31 0.40 -4.13
CA TRP A 73 -15.31 1.67 -3.38
C TRP A 73 -14.16 2.61 -3.74
N LEU A 74 -13.01 2.08 -4.17
CA LEU A 74 -11.80 2.86 -4.39
C LEU A 74 -11.41 3.03 -5.87
N GLY A 75 -11.95 2.18 -6.75
CA GLY A 75 -11.61 2.14 -8.17
C GLY A 75 -10.75 0.92 -8.54
N PRO A 76 -10.60 0.63 -9.84
CA PRO A 76 -9.85 -0.54 -10.32
C PRO A 76 -8.34 -0.46 -10.04
N ASN A 77 -7.78 0.75 -9.97
CA ASN A 77 -6.35 0.98 -9.82
C ASN A 77 -5.89 1.19 -8.37
N TYR A 78 -6.75 0.95 -7.37
CA TYR A 78 -6.47 1.27 -5.96
C TYR A 78 -5.21 0.60 -5.35
N THR A 79 -4.62 -0.38 -6.04
CA THR A 79 -3.36 -1.02 -5.65
C THR A 79 -2.12 -0.26 -6.11
N LYS A 80 -2.25 0.72 -7.02
CA LYS A 80 -1.14 1.58 -7.40
C LYS A 80 -0.88 2.58 -6.28
N GLU A 81 0.39 2.89 -6.05
CA GLU A 81 0.79 3.95 -5.14
C GLU A 81 0.55 5.32 -5.78
N GLY A 82 0.56 6.37 -4.96
CA GLY A 82 0.43 7.74 -5.45
C GLY A 82 -0.97 8.10 -5.98
N PRO A 83 -1.06 9.25 -6.69
CA PRO A 83 -2.31 9.71 -7.30
C PRO A 83 -2.85 8.75 -8.38
N GLU A 84 -2.02 7.91 -8.98
CA GLU A 84 -2.39 6.94 -10.01
C GLU A 84 -3.35 5.86 -9.49
N GLY A 85 -3.32 5.60 -8.18
CA GLY A 85 -4.23 4.68 -7.49
C GLY A 85 -5.50 5.34 -6.95
N ASN A 86 -5.70 6.63 -7.19
CA ASN A 86 -6.87 7.36 -6.71
C ASN A 86 -7.90 7.56 -7.84
N ASP A 87 -9.15 7.17 -7.59
CA ASP A 87 -10.28 7.56 -8.42
C ASP A 87 -11.10 8.60 -7.65
N ILE A 88 -10.86 9.89 -7.93
CA ILE A 88 -11.53 11.01 -7.25
C ILE A 88 -13.05 10.91 -7.31
N ARG A 89 -13.61 10.30 -8.37
CA ARG A 89 -15.07 10.14 -8.53
C ARG A 89 -15.68 9.16 -7.54
N ARG A 90 -14.84 8.32 -6.90
CA ARG A 90 -15.25 7.36 -5.88
C ARG A 90 -14.81 7.78 -4.49
N THR A 91 -13.60 8.33 -4.36
CA THR A 91 -12.99 8.62 -3.06
C THR A 91 -13.26 10.04 -2.57
N ASN A 92 -13.56 10.98 -3.48
CA ASN A 92 -13.67 12.41 -3.21
C ASN A 92 -12.41 13.03 -2.56
N VAL A 93 -11.25 12.38 -2.75
CA VAL A 93 -9.95 12.92 -2.32
C VAL A 93 -9.26 13.51 -3.55
N PRO A 94 -8.89 14.80 -3.56
CA PRO A 94 -8.16 15.42 -4.66
C PRO A 94 -6.78 14.78 -4.88
N ASP A 95 -6.38 14.61 -6.14
CA ASP A 95 -5.10 14.00 -6.49
C ASP A 95 -3.90 14.80 -5.96
N ILE A 96 -4.02 16.13 -5.87
CA ILE A 96 -2.98 16.97 -5.25
C ILE A 96 -2.71 16.56 -3.80
N ARG A 97 -3.76 16.22 -3.02
CA ARG A 97 -3.59 15.74 -1.64
C ARG A 97 -2.89 14.38 -1.62
N VAL A 98 -3.31 13.45 -2.47
CA VAL A 98 -2.71 12.11 -2.54
C VAL A 98 -1.25 12.20 -3.01
N GLY A 99 -0.97 13.04 -4.00
CA GLY A 99 0.36 13.33 -4.52
C GLY A 99 1.29 13.87 -3.44
N TYR A 100 0.86 14.91 -2.71
CA TYR A 100 1.65 15.44 -1.59
C TYR A 100 2.00 14.36 -0.56
N ARG A 101 1.03 13.52 -0.15
CA ARG A 101 1.29 12.44 0.82
C ARG A 101 2.28 11.42 0.30
N HIS A 102 2.17 11.05 -0.97
CA HIS A 102 3.08 10.11 -1.61
C HIS A 102 4.49 10.69 -1.77
N GLU A 103 4.62 11.93 -2.26
CA GLU A 103 5.91 12.61 -2.41
C GLU A 103 6.63 12.79 -1.08
N THR A 104 5.92 13.23 -0.03
CA THR A 104 6.49 13.32 1.32
C THR A 104 6.97 11.94 1.79
N LEU A 105 6.16 10.88 1.65
CA LEU A 105 6.59 9.53 2.03
C LEU A 105 7.84 9.08 1.28
N CYS A 106 7.90 9.29 -0.03
CA CYS A 106 9.09 8.97 -0.83
C CYS A 106 10.32 9.75 -0.36
N GLN A 107 10.17 11.03 -0.02
CA GLN A 107 11.25 11.87 0.51
C GLN A 107 11.75 11.33 1.86
N GLU A 108 10.85 11.04 2.80
CA GLU A 108 11.20 10.47 4.10
C GLU A 108 11.90 9.12 3.97
N LEU A 109 11.41 8.24 3.10
CA LEU A 109 12.06 6.94 2.84
C LEU A 109 13.43 7.11 2.19
N ALA A 110 13.61 8.08 1.29
CA ALA A 110 14.89 8.37 0.68
C ALA A 110 15.91 8.85 1.73
N LEU A 111 15.50 9.71 2.66
CA LEU A 111 16.34 10.18 3.76
C LEU A 111 16.81 9.02 4.65
N ILE A 112 15.89 8.13 5.06
CA ILE A 112 16.22 6.96 5.88
C ILE A 112 17.16 6.01 5.12
N THR A 113 16.85 5.74 3.85
CA THR A 113 17.65 4.83 3.01
C THR A 113 19.08 5.35 2.84
N GLN A 114 19.24 6.66 2.63
CA GLN A 114 20.55 7.30 2.53
C GLN A 114 21.32 7.23 3.84
N ALA A 115 20.68 7.50 4.98
CA ALA A 115 21.31 7.44 6.30
C ALA A 115 21.88 6.04 6.61
N VAL A 116 21.11 4.98 6.32
CA VAL A 116 21.57 3.59 6.51
C VAL A 116 22.74 3.25 5.58
N GLN A 117 22.73 3.75 4.35
CA GLN A 117 23.83 3.53 3.39
C GLN A 117 25.10 4.27 3.80
N SER A 118 25.00 5.47 4.38
CA SER A 118 26.17 6.20 4.89
C SER A 118 26.82 5.50 6.08
N GLU A 119 26.04 4.96 7.02
CA GLU A 119 26.59 4.22 8.17
C GLU A 119 27.32 2.94 7.77
N THR A 120 26.96 2.34 6.62
CA THR A 120 27.64 1.16 6.08
C THR A 120 29.02 1.50 5.47
N LEU A 121 29.24 2.76 5.08
CA LEU A 121 30.51 3.21 4.49
C LEU A 121 31.51 3.79 5.51
N GLU A 122 31.10 4.08 6.74
CA GLU A 122 32.00 4.58 7.80
C GLU A 122 32.65 3.45 8.63
N THR A 123 33.15 2.39 7.99
CA THR A 123 34.24 1.60 8.60
C THR A 123 35.56 2.31 8.34
N ILE A 124 35.80 3.37 9.11
CA ILE A 124 37.07 4.11 9.13
C ILE A 124 38.15 3.15 9.65
N PRO A 125 39.28 2.95 8.95
CA PRO A 125 40.40 2.20 9.50
C PRO A 125 40.93 2.90 10.74
N GLU A 126 40.96 2.21 11.87
CA GLU A 126 41.68 2.65 13.06
C GLU A 126 43.17 2.74 12.71
N GLU A 127 43.70 3.96 12.52
CA GLU A 127 45.14 4.19 12.38
C GLU A 127 45.83 3.92 13.73
N PRO A 128 46.82 3.00 13.80
CA PRO A 128 47.49 2.68 15.04
C PRO A 128 48.58 3.72 15.35
N GLY A 129 48.35 4.51 16.40
CA GLY A 129 49.42 4.95 17.29
C GLY A 129 49.83 6.41 17.21
N LEU A 130 49.64 7.12 18.32
CA LEU A 130 50.59 8.10 18.84
C LEU A 130 50.67 7.92 20.36
N THR A 131 51.80 7.35 20.79
CA THR A 131 52.22 7.13 22.17
C THR A 131 52.38 8.48 22.88
N MET A 132 51.72 8.65 24.03
CA MET A 132 51.93 9.80 24.91
C MET A 132 53.29 9.68 25.61
N SER A 133 54.25 10.53 25.24
CA SER A 133 55.55 10.65 25.92
C SER A 133 55.37 11.20 27.34
N PRO A 134 56.11 10.70 28.35
CA PRO A 134 56.05 11.26 29.70
C PRO A 134 56.83 12.58 29.76
N GLY A 135 56.24 13.59 30.41
CA GLY A 135 56.85 14.90 30.64
C GLY A 135 58.00 14.85 31.64
N PRO A 136 58.94 15.82 31.60
CA PRO A 136 60.13 15.81 32.44
C PRO A 136 59.81 16.16 33.90
N GLN A 137 60.58 15.56 34.81
CA GLN A 137 60.53 15.71 36.27
C GLN A 137 60.94 17.10 36.76
#